data_AF-A0A1B4PTY8-F1
#
_entry.id   AF-A0A1B4PTY8-F1
#
_cell.length_a   1.000
_cell.length_b   1.000
_cell.length_c   1.000
_cell.angle_alpha   90.00
_cell.angle_beta   90.00
_cell.angle_gamma   90.00
#
_symmetry.space_group_name_H-M   'P 1'
#
loop_
_entity.id
_entity.type
_entity.pdbx_description
1 polymer ?
#
loop_
_entity_poly.entity_id
_entity_poly.type
_entity_poly.pdbx_seq_one_letter_code
_entity_poly.pdbx_strand_id
1 'polypeptide(L)'
;MTEKTIEWHTPFANCAKRPYQVIESDLTSAKPKIAYLLKGRACDFGVISLLFDPAYPDYWIAKGYRNPDGYKHDSADALSCSVAPSEK
;
A
#
# COMPACT_ATOMS: atom_id res chain seq x y z
N MET A 1 -22.86 2.77 9.30
CA MET A 1 -21.41 2.49 9.47
C MET A 1 -20.65 3.39 8.51
N THR A 2 -19.68 4.16 8.99
CA THR A 2 -18.86 5.03 8.13
C THR A 2 -17.82 4.18 7.40
N GLU A 3 -17.80 4.22 6.08
CA GLU A 3 -16.83 3.46 5.29
C GLU A 3 -15.42 4.05 5.50
N LYS A 4 -14.45 3.20 5.88
CA LYS A 4 -13.06 3.64 6.05
C LYS A 4 -12.48 4.00 4.69
N THR A 5 -11.73 5.09 4.66
CA THR A 5 -11.09 5.59 3.44
C THR A 5 -9.60 5.74 3.63
N ILE A 6 -8.84 5.56 2.56
CA ILE A 6 -7.40 5.77 2.49
C ILE A 6 -7.08 6.79 1.40
N GLU A 7 -6.10 7.63 1.66
CA GLU A 7 -5.50 8.53 0.69
C GLU A 7 -4.03 8.11 0.52
N TRP A 8 -3.48 8.25 -0.68
CA TRP A 8 -2.15 7.74 -1.00
C TRP A 8 -1.35 8.78 -1.76
N HIS A 9 -0.30 9.29 -1.13
CA HIS A 9 0.60 10.29 -1.70
C HIS A 9 2.02 9.73 -1.71
N THR A 10 2.49 9.34 -2.88
CA THR A 10 3.86 8.90 -3.11
C THR A 10 4.47 9.67 -4.27
N PRO A 11 5.81 9.67 -4.44
CA PRO A 11 6.47 10.36 -5.55
C PRO A 11 5.97 9.91 -6.94
N PHE A 12 5.42 8.71 -7.05
CA PHE A 12 4.94 8.13 -8.29
C PHE A 12 3.41 8.19 -8.47
N ALA A 13 2.63 8.54 -7.43
CA ALA A 13 1.17 8.62 -7.54
C ALA A 13 0.53 9.47 -6.45
N ASN A 14 -0.55 10.14 -6.83
CA ASN A 14 -1.47 10.80 -5.90
C ASN A 14 -2.86 10.21 -6.08
N CYS A 15 -3.28 9.35 -5.16
CA CYS A 15 -4.62 8.77 -5.13
C CYS A 15 -5.47 9.56 -4.12
N ALA A 16 -6.50 10.23 -4.62
CA ALA A 16 -7.49 10.89 -3.77
C ALA A 16 -8.12 9.90 -2.77
N LYS A 17 -8.59 10.41 -1.64
CA LYS A 17 -9.26 9.65 -0.58
C LYS A 17 -10.35 8.71 -1.13
N ARG A 18 -10.21 7.40 -0.86
CA ARG A 18 -11.16 6.37 -1.32
C ARG A 18 -11.48 5.29 -0.31
N PRO A 19 -12.67 4.69 -0.40
CA PRO A 19 -12.97 3.46 0.30
C PRO A 19 -12.02 2.33 -0.06
N TYR A 20 -11.77 1.47 0.91
CA TYR A 20 -10.91 0.31 0.72
C TYR A 20 -11.42 -0.93 1.45
N GLN A 21 -10.85 -2.07 1.09
CA GLN A 21 -10.94 -3.33 1.82
C GLN A 21 -9.54 -3.83 2.16
N VAL A 22 -9.32 -4.27 3.41
CA VAL A 22 -8.06 -4.94 3.77
C VAL A 22 -8.08 -6.34 3.18
N ILE A 23 -7.06 -6.67 2.39
CA ILE A 23 -6.94 -8.00 1.74
C ILE A 23 -5.79 -8.83 2.31
N GLU A 24 -4.86 -8.19 3.03
CA GLU A 24 -3.79 -8.85 3.78
C GLU A 24 -3.43 -7.97 4.97
N SER A 25 -3.26 -8.56 6.16
CA SER A 25 -2.75 -7.87 7.34
C SER A 25 -2.03 -8.85 8.25
N ASP A 26 -0.72 -8.73 8.31
CA ASP A 26 0.12 -9.44 9.26
C ASP A 26 1.05 -8.43 9.91
N LEU A 27 0.59 -7.83 11.00
CA LEU A 27 1.32 -6.79 11.70
C LEU A 27 2.20 -7.33 12.84
N THR A 28 2.09 -8.63 13.13
CA THR A 28 2.75 -9.28 14.28
C THR A 28 3.97 -10.10 13.90
N SER A 29 4.16 -10.37 12.61
CA SER A 29 5.32 -11.11 12.10
C SER A 29 6.61 -10.28 12.15
N ALA A 30 7.74 -10.96 11.95
CA ALA A 30 9.07 -10.34 11.85
C ALA A 30 9.20 -9.41 10.62
N LYS A 31 8.31 -9.57 9.62
CA LYS A 31 8.22 -8.68 8.46
C LYS A 31 6.77 -8.19 8.32
N PRO A 32 6.34 -7.21 9.14
CA PRO A 32 4.99 -6.70 9.09
C PRO A 32 4.56 -6.27 7.68
N LYS A 33 3.32 -6.62 7.30
CA LYS A 33 2.77 -6.29 5.99
C LYS A 33 1.28 -6.02 6.07
N ILE A 34 0.81 -5.07 5.27
CA ILE A 34 -0.61 -4.79 5.11
C ILE A 34 -0.90 -4.37 3.67
N ALA A 35 -2.02 -4.84 3.12
CA ALA A 35 -2.46 -4.50 1.77
C ALA A 35 -3.94 -4.15 1.72
N TYR A 36 -4.24 -3.16 0.89
CA TYR A 36 -5.56 -2.56 0.74
C TYR A 36 -6.00 -2.61 -0.73
N LEU A 37 -7.17 -3.18 -0.96
CA LEU A 37 -7.90 -3.11 -2.23
C LEU A 37 -8.70 -1.80 -2.26
N LEU A 38 -8.38 -0.93 -3.22
CA LEU A 38 -9.09 0.33 -3.43
C LEU A 38 -10.40 0.07 -4.17
N LYS A 39 -11.49 0.69 -3.70
CA LYS A 39 -12.79 0.62 -4.40
C LYS A 39 -12.91 1.77 -5.40
N GLY A 40 -13.27 1.43 -6.64
CA GLY A 40 -13.39 2.39 -7.75
C GLY A 40 -12.04 2.83 -8.32
N ARG A 41 -12.05 3.82 -9.22
CA ARG A 41 -10.84 4.34 -9.89
C ARG A 41 -10.51 5.73 -9.35
N ALA A 42 -9.40 5.85 -8.64
CA ALA A 42 -8.90 7.15 -8.12
C ALA A 42 -7.51 7.50 -8.60
N CYS A 43 -6.73 6.48 -8.94
CA CYS A 43 -5.42 6.53 -9.57
C CYS A 43 -5.26 5.23 -10.38
N ASP A 44 -4.07 4.98 -10.93
CA ASP A 44 -3.78 3.77 -11.71
C ASP A 44 -3.58 2.49 -10.88
N PHE A 45 -3.74 2.57 -9.56
CA PHE A 45 -3.63 1.41 -8.66
C PHE A 45 -4.99 0.88 -8.21
N GLY A 46 -5.11 -0.45 -8.23
CA GLY A 46 -6.20 -1.19 -7.59
C GLY A 46 -5.80 -1.69 -6.20
N VAL A 47 -4.53 -1.95 -5.95
CA VAL A 47 -4.02 -2.41 -4.65
C VAL A 47 -2.84 -1.55 -4.24
N ILE A 48 -2.81 -1.14 -2.97
CA ILE A 48 -1.66 -0.51 -2.33
C ILE A 48 -1.25 -1.34 -1.12
N SER A 49 0.05 -1.45 -0.87
CA SER A 49 0.57 -2.20 0.27
C SER A 49 1.72 -1.49 0.96
N LEU A 50 1.84 -1.74 2.24
CA LEU A 50 2.99 -1.37 3.06
C LEU A 50 3.66 -2.65 3.54
N LEU A 51 4.97 -2.72 3.34
CA LEU A 51 5.82 -3.83 3.79
C LEU A 51 6.95 -3.25 4.63
N PHE A 52 7.21 -3.86 5.78
CA PHE A 52 8.38 -3.55 6.59
C PHE A 52 9.55 -4.44 6.16
N ASP A 53 10.72 -3.82 5.94
CA ASP A 53 11.97 -4.53 5.70
C ASP A 53 12.89 -4.41 6.93
N PRO A 54 13.19 -5.51 7.66
CA PRO A 54 14.06 -5.45 8.83
C PRO A 54 15.50 -5.07 8.50
N ALA A 55 15.93 -5.12 7.23
CA ALA A 55 17.23 -4.58 6.83
C ALA A 55 17.27 -3.04 6.87
N TYR A 56 16.11 -2.38 6.80
CA TYR A 56 15.96 -0.91 6.79
C TYR A 56 14.84 -0.49 7.75
N PRO A 57 15.06 -0.63 9.08
CA PRO A 57 13.99 -0.49 10.07
C PRO A 57 13.41 0.93 10.19
N ASP A 58 14.10 1.94 9.69
CA ASP A 58 13.64 3.33 9.70
C ASP A 58 12.57 3.63 8.64
N TYR A 59 12.32 2.71 7.70
CA TYR A 59 11.43 2.94 6.57
C TYR A 59 10.47 1.76 6.34
N TRP A 60 9.30 2.07 5.81
CA TRP A 60 8.39 1.11 5.19
C TRP A 60 8.49 1.20 3.68
N ILE A 61 8.29 0.08 2.99
CA ILE A 61 8.20 0.05 1.54
C ILE A 61 6.72 0.18 1.16
N ALA A 62 6.37 1.32 0.60
CA ALA A 62 5.09 1.58 -0.03
C ALA A 62 5.11 1.07 -1.45
N LYS A 63 4.18 0.17 -1.81
CA LYS A 63 4.02 -0.37 -3.17
C LYS A 63 2.60 -0.11 -3.70
N GLY A 64 2.49 0.18 -4.99
CA GLY A 64 1.23 0.30 -5.73
C GLY A 64 1.18 -0.68 -6.89
N TYR A 65 0.06 -1.42 -6.99
CA TYR A 65 -0.21 -2.40 -8.03
C TYR A 65 -1.46 -2.03 -8.81
N ARG A 66 -1.42 -2.22 -10.13
CA ARG A 66 -2.55 -1.90 -11.02
C ARG A 66 -3.82 -2.68 -10.68
N ASN A 67 -3.69 -3.93 -10.24
CA ASN A 67 -4.83 -4.80 -9.93
C ASN A 67 -4.43 -5.91 -8.91
N PRO A 68 -5.40 -6.68 -8.39
CA PRO A 68 -5.12 -7.75 -7.41
C PRO A 68 -4.23 -8.88 -7.93
N ASP A 69 -4.26 -9.17 -9.23
CA ASP A 69 -3.41 -10.19 -9.83
C ASP A 69 -1.94 -9.77 -9.81
N GLY A 70 -1.67 -8.51 -10.15
CA GLY A 70 -0.35 -7.90 -10.03
C GLY A 70 0.18 -7.90 -8.59
N TYR A 71 -0.70 -7.72 -7.59
CA TYR A 71 -0.32 -7.87 -6.18
C TYR A 71 0.05 -9.32 -5.83
N LYS A 72 -0.79 -10.28 -6.22
CA LYS A 72 -0.61 -11.71 -5.92
C LYS A 72 0.70 -12.26 -6.49
N HIS A 73 1.10 -11.77 -7.65
CA HIS A 73 2.31 -12.22 -8.36
C HIS A 73 3.53 -11.30 -8.17
N ASP A 74 3.42 -10.28 -7.31
CA ASP A 74 4.41 -9.20 -7.15
C ASP A 74 4.94 -8.70 -8.51
N SER A 75 4.02 -8.25 -9.36
CA SER A 75 4.29 -7.82 -10.74
C SER A 75 5.46 -6.84 -10.81
N ALA A 76 6.33 -7.03 -11.80
CA ALA A 76 7.48 -6.16 -12.05
C ALA A 76 7.08 -4.71 -12.40
N ASP A 77 5.84 -4.48 -12.83
CA ASP A 77 5.30 -3.15 -13.13
C ASP A 77 4.81 -2.40 -11.87
N ALA A 78 4.94 -3.01 -10.68
CA ALA A 78 4.58 -2.36 -9.43
C ALA A 78 5.52 -1.18 -9.15
N LEU A 79 4.94 -0.05 -8.76
CA LEU A 79 5.69 1.14 -8.38
C LEU A 79 5.92 1.15 -6.87
N SER A 80 7.12 1.49 -6.44
CA SER A 80 7.51 1.43 -5.02
C SER A 80 8.33 2.64 -4.58
N CYS A 81 8.24 2.97 -3.30
CA CYS A 81 9.11 3.94 -2.65
C CYS A 81 9.25 3.62 -1.16
N SER A 82 10.38 4.02 -0.57
CA SER A 82 10.53 4.01 0.87
C SER A 82 9.78 5.19 1.47
N VAL A 83 8.99 4.94 2.52
CA VAL A 83 8.28 5.96 3.30
C VAL A 83 8.74 5.86 4.75
N ALA A 84 9.22 6.96 5.30
CA ALA A 84 9.52 7.05 6.72
C ALA A 84 8.21 7.37 7.48
N PRO A 85 8.05 6.89 8.72
CA PRO A 85 7.02 7.46 9.59
C PRO A 85 7.28 8.96 9.72
N SER A 86 6.25 9.78 9.50
CA SER A 86 6.37 11.22 9.73
C SER A 86 6.69 11.44 11.21
N GLU A 87 7.83 12.07 11.50
CA GLU A 87 8.12 12.55 12.86
C GLU A 87 6.96 13.47 13.29
N LYS A 88 6.36 13.15 14.43
CA LYS A 88 5.26 13.92 15.01
C LYS A 88 5.77 15.11 15.81
#